data_AF-A0A1E5H3V1-F1
#
_entry.id   AF-A0A1E5H3V1-F1
#
_cell.length_a   1.000
_cell.length_b   1.000
_cell.length_c   1.000
_cell.angle_alpha   90.00
_cell.angle_beta   90.00
_cell.angle_gamma   90.00
#
_symmetry.space_group_name_H-M   'P 1'
#
loop_
_entity.id
_entity.type
_entity.pdbx_description
1 polymer ?
#
loop_
_entity_poly.entity_id
_entity_poly.type
_entity_poly.pdbx_seq_one_letter_code
_entity_poly.pdbx_strand_id
1 'polypeptide(L)' 'MSLDELRNSIPKDWQFFENNGRVHIKDASGQMRVRIDPPDKITKYQHMHIYDDLGNPLDKIGNIVDRTSPEGHLPWNDK' A
#
# COMPACT_ATOMS: atom_id res chain seq x y z
N MET A 1 -1.61 -0.38 -13.58
CA MET A 1 -2.11 -1.62 -12.96
C MET A 1 -3.46 -1.29 -12.35
N SER A 2 -4.50 -2.03 -12.69
CA SER A 2 -5.82 -1.82 -12.11
C SER A 2 -5.93 -2.45 -10.71
N LEU A 3 -6.96 -2.06 -9.94
CA LEU A 3 -7.25 -2.71 -8.66
C LEU A 3 -7.58 -4.20 -8.81
N ASP A 4 -8.22 -4.60 -9.91
CA ASP A 4 -8.52 -6.01 -10.19
C ASP A 4 -7.26 -6.80 -10.51
N GLU A 5 -6.31 -6.23 -11.27
CA GLU A 5 -5.00 -6.85 -11.50
C GLU A 5 -4.25 -7.03 -10.18
N LEU A 6 -4.27 -6.00 -9.32
CA LEU A 6 -3.65 -6.08 -8.00
C LEU A 6 -4.31 -7.17 -7.13
N ARG A 7 -5.64 -7.19 -7.04
CA ARG A 7 -6.40 -8.21 -6.28
C ARG A 7 -6.11 -9.63 -6.76
N ASN A 8 -5.91 -9.83 -8.05
CA ASN A 8 -5.60 -11.15 -8.62
C ASN A 8 -4.10 -11.51 -8.54
N SER A 9 -3.23 -10.56 -8.24
CA SER A 9 -1.78 -10.77 -8.13
C SER A 9 -1.30 -11.16 -6.73
N ILE A 10 -2.10 -10.95 -5.68
CA ILE A 10 -1.68 -11.26 -4.31
C ILE A 10 -1.74 -12.78 -4.03
N PRO A 11 -0.91 -13.28 -3.10
CA PRO A 11 -0.98 -14.68 -2.67
C PRO A 11 -2.37 -15.07 -2.16
N LYS A 12 -2.75 -16.33 -2.36
CA LYS A 12 -4.12 -16.83 -2.08
C LYS A 12 -4.53 -16.73 -0.61
N ASP A 13 -3.58 -16.83 0.31
CA ASP A 13 -3.76 -16.73 1.76
C ASP A 13 -3.74 -15.28 2.28
N TRP A 14 -3.49 -14.31 1.40
CA TRP A 14 -3.54 -12.90 1.73
C TRP A 14 -4.96 -12.36 1.64
N GLN A 15 -5.21 -11.32 2.41
CA GLN A 15 -6.52 -10.71 2.52
C GLN A 15 -6.53 -9.36 1.79
N PHE A 16 -7.58 -9.11 1.02
CA PHE A 16 -7.82 -7.84 0.32
C PHE A 16 -9.10 -7.20 0.85
N PHE A 17 -9.00 -5.98 1.37
CA PHE A 17 -10.14 -5.21 1.85
C PHE A 17 -10.24 -3.90 1.08
N GLU A 18 -11.45 -3.54 0.69
CA GLU A 18 -11.75 -2.30 0.00
C GLU A 18 -12.91 -1.61 0.70
N ASN A 19 -12.71 -0.35 1.11
CA ASN A 19 -13.76 0.43 1.76
C ASN A 19 -13.50 1.93 1.60
N ASN A 20 -14.50 2.69 1.15
CA ASN A 20 -14.46 4.15 1.05
C ASN A 20 -13.21 4.69 0.32
N GLY A 21 -12.86 4.10 -0.82
CA GLY A 21 -11.70 4.53 -1.63
C GLY A 21 -10.33 4.18 -1.02
N ARG A 22 -10.31 3.33 0.01
CA ARG A 22 -9.08 2.75 0.57
C ARG A 22 -9.00 1.28 0.25
N VAL A 23 -7.77 0.81 0.06
CA VAL A 23 -7.46 -0.61 -0.08
C VAL A 23 -6.46 -1.01 0.98
N HIS A 24 -6.70 -2.13 1.66
CA HIS A 24 -5.75 -2.75 2.58
C HIS A 24 -5.46 -4.17 2.12
N ILE A 25 -4.18 -4.50 2.01
CA ILE A 25 -3.71 -5.84 1.71
C ILE A 25 -2.89 -6.33 2.89
N LYS A 26 -3.32 -7.44 3.47
CA LYS A 26 -2.66 -8.08 4.62
C LYS A 26 -2.16 -9.45 4.23
N ASP A 27 -1.01 -9.84 4.77
CA ASP A 27 -0.52 -11.20 4.59
C ASP A 27 -1.31 -12.23 5.41
N ALA A 28 -0.89 -13.49 5.29
CA ALA A 28 -1.51 -14.62 6.00
C ALA A 28 -1.46 -14.51 7.53
N SER A 29 -0.51 -13.74 8.07
CA SER A 29 -0.43 -13.47 9.53
C SER A 29 -1.33 -12.31 9.97
N GLY A 30 -1.97 -11.62 9.02
CA GLY A 30 -2.79 -10.43 9.25
C GLY A 30 -1.97 -9.14 9.31
N GLN A 31 -0.67 -9.18 8.99
CA GLN A 31 0.21 -8.02 8.97
C GLN A 31 -0.04 -7.20 7.70
N MET A 32 -0.07 -5.86 7.83
CA MET A 32 -0.26 -4.97 6.70
C MET A 32 0.97 -5.02 5.78
N ARG A 33 0.73 -5.18 4.47
CA ARG A 33 1.78 -5.20 3.42
C ARG A 33 1.61 -4.07 2.42
N VAL A 34 0.37 -3.77 2.05
CA VAL A 34 0.06 -2.67 1.14
C VAL A 34 -1.16 -1.90 1.63
N ARG A 35 -1.10 -0.58 1.53
CA ARG A 35 -2.27 0.29 1.65
C ARG A 35 -2.36 1.19 0.44
N ILE A 36 -3.56 1.42 -0.07
CA ILE A 36 -3.84 2.48 -1.03
C ILE A 36 -4.76 3.45 -0.32
N ASP A 37 -4.31 4.70 -0.21
CA ASP A 37 -5.01 5.76 0.50
C ASP A 37 -5.29 6.95 -0.43
N PRO A 38 -6.40 7.67 -0.21
CA PRO A 38 -6.65 8.93 -0.90
C PRO A 38 -5.59 9.99 -0.52
N PRO A 39 -5.55 11.13 -1.22
CA PRO A 39 -4.73 12.28 -0.83
C PRO A 39 -4.85 12.63 0.66
N ASP A 40 -3.75 13.06 1.27
CA ASP A 40 -3.68 13.39 2.69
C ASP A 40 -2.90 14.69 2.97
N LYS A 41 -2.38 14.82 4.20
CA LYS A 41 -1.60 16.00 4.61
C LYS A 41 -0.18 16.00 4.03
N ILE A 42 0.39 14.83 3.74
CA ILE A 42 1.75 14.64 3.25
C ILE A 42 1.77 14.72 1.72
N THR A 43 0.83 14.05 1.05
CA THR A 43 0.73 14.04 -0.42
C THR A 43 -0.66 14.45 -0.91
N LYS A 44 -0.72 15.13 -2.06
CA LYS A 44 -1.98 15.62 -2.66
C LYS A 44 -2.54 14.71 -3.74
N TYR A 45 -2.03 13.49 -3.83
CA TYR A 45 -2.43 12.47 -4.80
C TYR A 45 -2.74 11.16 -4.08
N GLN A 46 -3.50 10.29 -4.75
CA GLN A 46 -3.73 8.94 -4.26
C GLN A 46 -2.41 8.18 -4.27
N HIS A 47 -2.11 7.51 -3.16
CA HIS A 47 -0.79 6.94 -2.95
C HIS A 47 -0.90 5.55 -2.33
N MET A 48 0.16 4.79 -2.54
CA MET A 48 0.38 3.47 -1.99
C MET A 48 1.46 3.54 -0.92
N HIS A 49 1.22 2.85 0.19
CA HIS A 49 2.24 2.50 1.17
C HIS A 49 2.58 1.02 1.01
N ILE A 50 3.87 0.68 1.01
CA ILE A 50 4.37 -0.69 1.03
C ILE A 50 5.12 -0.90 2.34
N TYR A 51 4.94 -2.07 2.95
CA TYR A 51 5.59 -2.42 4.22
C TYR A 51 6.42 -3.69 4.10
N ASP A 52 7.57 -3.72 4.77
CA ASP A 52 8.36 -4.94 4.97
C ASP A 52 7.66 -5.92 5.91
N ASP A 53 8.28 -7.07 6.15
CA ASP A 53 7.76 -8.15 6.98
C ASP A 53 7.44 -7.72 8.43
N LEU A 54 8.23 -6.78 8.97
CA LEU A 54 8.11 -6.19 10.30
C LEU A 54 7.12 -5.01 10.38
N GLY A 55 6.59 -4.53 9.25
CA GLY A 55 5.64 -3.42 9.18
C GLY A 55 6.28 -2.04 9.07
N ASN A 56 7.57 -1.95 8.72
CA ASN A 56 8.23 -0.70 8.40
C ASN A 56 7.85 -0.22 6.99
N PRO A 57 7.57 1.07 6.78
CA PRO A 57 7.24 1.59 5.46
C PRO A 57 8.50 1.64 4.58
N LEU A 58 8.31 1.34 3.30
CA LEU A 58 9.38 1.26 2.31
C LEU A 58 9.23 2.33 1.23
N ASP A 59 10.35 2.82 0.71
CA ASP A 59 10.40 3.61 -0.51
C ASP A 59 10.29 2.75 -1.78
N LYS A 60 10.35 3.39 -2.95
CA LYS A 60 10.20 2.73 -4.26
C LYS A 60 11.30 1.72 -4.61
N ILE A 61 12.44 1.75 -3.91
CA ILE A 61 13.56 0.82 -4.12
C ILE A 61 13.71 -0.18 -2.95
N GLY A 62 12.85 -0.10 -1.95
CA GLY A 62 12.79 -1.04 -0.83
C GLY A 62 13.58 -0.63 0.41
N ASN A 63 14.02 0.63 0.52
CA ASN A 63 14.64 1.10 1.77
C ASN A 63 13.58 1.44 2.80
N ILE A 64 13.87 1.16 4.07
CA ILE A 64 13.06 1.61 5.19
C ILE A 64 13.13 3.14 5.29
N VAL A 65 11.96 3.76 5.36
CA VAL A 65 11.81 5.21 5.53
C VAL A 65 10.99 5.54 6.78
N ASP A 66 10.97 6.81 7.17
CA ASP A 66 10.07 7.26 8.23
C ASP A 66 8.60 7.22 7.77
N ARG A 67 7.67 6.96 8.70
CA ARG A 67 6.22 6.90 8.41
C ARG A 67 5.64 8.21 7.88
N THR A 68 6.27 9.33 8.19
CA THR A 68 5.90 10.67 7.71
C THR A 68 6.69 11.10 6.49
N SER A 69 7.64 10.26 6.03
CA SER A 69 8.42 10.55 4.83
C SER A 69 7.51 10.51 3.59
N PRO A 70 7.55 11.54 2.73
CA PRO A 70 6.86 11.49 1.44
C PRO A 70 7.42 10.39 0.52
N GLU A 71 8.64 9.89 0.77
CA GLU A 71 9.25 8.81 -0.03
C GLU A 71 8.51 7.48 0.11
N GLY A 72 7.84 7.26 1.25
CA GLY A 72 6.97 6.09 1.46
C GLY A 72 5.57 6.23 0.84
N HIS A 73 5.24 7.40 0.27
CA HIS A 73 3.96 7.67 -0.37
C HIS A 73 4.10 7.51 -1.89
N LEU A 74 4.04 6.27 -2.36
CA LEU A 74 4.26 5.96 -3.77
C LEU A 74 3.04 6.36 -4.59
N PRO A 75 3.17 7.16 -5.67
CA PRO A 75 2.02 7.51 -6.50
C PRO A 75 1.29 6.27 -7.00
N TRP A 76 -0.02 6.20 -6.72
CA TRP A 76 -0.89 5.16 -7.25
C TRP A 76 -1.82 5.81 -8.27
N ASN A 77 -1.80 5.27 -9.49
CA ASN A 77 -2.74 5.65 -10.54
C ASN A 77 -3.33 4.37 -11.08
N ASP A 78 -4.63 4.17 -10.83
CA ASP A 78 -5.41 3.03 -11.34
C ASP A 78 -5.95 3.26 -12.76
N LYS A 79 -5.56 4.38 -13.40
CA LYS A 79 -5.94 4.75 -14.77
C LYS A 79 -5.09 4.08 -15.84
#